data_AF-A0A3P8X4P5-F1
#
_entry.id   AF-A0A3P8X4P5-F1
#
_cell.length_a   1.000
_cell.length_b   1.000
_cell.length_c   1.000
_cell.angle_alpha   90.00
_cell.angle_beta   90.00
_cell.angle_gamma   90.00
#
_symmetry.space_group_name_H-M   'P 1'
#
loop_
_entity.id
_entity.type
_entity.pdbx_description
1 polymer ?
#
loop_
_entity_poly.entity_id
_entity_poly.type
_entity_poly.pdbx_seq_one_letter_code
_entity_poly.pdbx_strand_id
1 'polypeptide(L)'
;EEQDLQVVPVLMALFLVLMAFVYFLLGGASGGKKKKKLPVTLQDPTVKYSLPLIEKQEISPDTKRFRFSLPSGAHVLGLPVGQHVYLSAKVNNSLVVRAYTPVSSDEDQGWSYSSGFINQDMIRDHLPAPSPEVLVVLCGPPPMIQYACLPNLDKVGHRTENIFSY
;
A
#
# COMPACT_ATOMS: atom_id res chain seq x y z
N GLU A 1 -32.34 61.00 2.81
CA GLU A 1 -32.49 59.64 2.27
C GLU A 1 -31.23 59.10 1.57
N GLU A 2 -30.13 59.87 1.46
CA GLU A 2 -28.93 59.45 0.71
C GLU A 2 -27.78 58.93 1.58
N GLN A 3 -27.79 59.19 2.90
CA GLN A 3 -26.73 58.78 3.82
C GLN A 3 -26.88 57.34 4.33
N ASP A 4 -28.09 56.77 4.36
CA ASP A 4 -28.29 55.40 4.84
C ASP A 4 -27.85 54.33 3.84
N LEU A 5 -27.94 54.61 2.53
CA LEU A 5 -27.61 53.62 1.48
C LEU A 5 -26.10 53.36 1.36
N GLN A 6 -25.26 54.32 1.74
CA GLN A 6 -23.81 54.19 1.71
C GLN A 6 -23.22 53.55 2.98
N VAL A 7 -23.90 53.68 4.13
CA VAL A 7 -23.43 53.18 5.43
C VAL A 7 -23.66 51.68 5.59
N VAL A 8 -24.77 51.16 5.06
CA VAL A 8 -25.13 49.73 5.10
C VAL A 8 -24.07 48.82 4.44
N PRO A 9 -23.59 49.06 3.20
CA PRO A 9 -22.58 48.20 2.58
C PRO A 9 -21.22 48.26 3.29
N VAL A 10 -20.86 49.40 3.89
CA VAL A 10 -19.62 49.56 4.66
C VAL A 10 -19.67 48.75 5.95
N LEU A 11 -20.80 48.77 6.67
CA LEU A 11 -21.00 47.95 7.87
C LEU A 11 -20.98 46.44 7.56
N MET A 12 -21.59 46.04 6.44
CA MET A 12 -21.55 44.64 5.98
C MET A 12 -20.14 44.20 5.63
N ALA A 13 -19.35 45.05 4.95
CA ALA A 13 -17.95 44.76 4.63
C ALA A 13 -17.10 44.65 5.91
N LEU A 14 -17.28 45.56 6.88
CA LEU A 14 -16.58 45.49 8.16
C LEU A 14 -16.93 44.23 8.95
N PHE A 15 -18.18 43.81 8.93
CA PHE A 15 -18.63 42.58 9.58
C PHE A 15 -18.03 41.33 8.94
N LEU A 16 -17.97 41.26 7.60
CA LEU A 16 -17.34 40.15 6.88
C LEU A 16 -15.85 40.06 7.15
N VAL A 17 -15.16 41.22 7.22
CA VAL A 17 -13.73 41.28 7.55
C VAL A 17 -13.50 40.84 9.00
N LEU A 18 -14.33 41.29 9.95
CA LEU A 18 -14.26 40.87 11.35
C LEU A 18 -14.53 39.36 11.49
N MET A 19 -15.53 38.83 10.80
CA MET A 19 -15.82 37.39 10.80
C MET A 19 -14.69 36.58 10.19
N ALA A 20 -14.09 37.03 9.08
CA ALA A 20 -12.94 36.37 8.49
C ALA A 20 -11.72 36.41 9.43
N PHE A 21 -11.49 37.54 10.10
CA PHE A 21 -10.40 37.71 11.07
C PHE A 21 -10.62 36.85 12.32
N VAL A 22 -11.85 36.80 12.84
CA VAL A 22 -12.23 35.94 13.96
C VAL A 22 -12.16 34.46 13.56
N TYR A 23 -12.56 34.10 12.33
CA TYR A 23 -12.42 32.74 11.82
C TYR A 23 -10.95 32.37 11.60
N PHE A 24 -10.10 33.32 11.24
CA PHE A 24 -8.65 33.12 11.14
C PHE A 24 -7.99 33.06 12.52
N LEU A 25 -8.50 33.77 13.54
CA LEU A 25 -8.02 33.67 14.92
C LEU A 25 -8.51 32.40 15.63
N LEU A 26 -9.76 31.98 15.40
CA LEU A 26 -10.35 30.76 15.96
C LEU A 26 -9.97 29.50 15.16
N GLY A 27 -9.78 29.62 13.85
CA GLY A 27 -9.38 28.56 12.92
C GLY A 27 -7.88 28.57 12.59
N GLY A 28 -7.10 29.45 13.22
CA GLY A 28 -5.68 29.70 12.98
C GLY A 28 -4.76 28.69 13.63
N ALA A 29 -4.93 27.43 13.25
CA ALA A 29 -3.87 26.44 13.04
C ALA A 29 -4.56 25.09 12.88
N SER A 30 -5.08 24.81 11.68
CA SER A 30 -4.99 23.44 11.18
C SER A 30 -3.50 23.14 11.00
N GLY A 31 -2.81 22.96 12.12
CA GLY A 31 -1.47 22.44 12.17
C GLY A 31 -1.57 21.07 11.58
N GLY A 32 -1.28 20.96 10.28
CA GLY A 32 -1.24 19.70 9.56
C GLY A 32 -0.45 18.76 10.45
N LYS A 33 -1.15 17.75 10.99
CA LYS A 33 -0.57 16.80 11.94
C LYS A 33 0.68 16.25 11.25
N LYS A 34 1.86 16.67 11.68
CA LYS A 34 3.12 16.12 11.17
C LYS A 34 3.02 14.62 11.41
N LYS A 35 2.88 13.83 10.34
CA LYS A 35 2.86 12.36 10.45
C LYS A 35 4.13 11.98 11.20
N LYS A 36 3.98 11.40 12.40
CA LYS A 36 5.13 10.94 13.19
C LYS A 36 5.86 9.92 12.33
N LYS A 37 7.13 10.17 12.00
CA LYS A 37 7.96 9.18 11.30
C LYS A 37 8.09 7.96 12.20
N LEU A 38 7.61 6.82 11.72
CA LEU A 38 7.77 5.55 12.40
C LEU A 38 9.25 5.14 12.35
N PRO A 39 9.78 4.49 13.40
CA PRO A 39 11.15 4.00 13.39
C PRO A 39 11.35 2.93 12.31
N VAL A 40 12.46 3.02 11.60
CA VAL A 40 12.79 2.15 10.46
C VAL A 40 13.77 1.07 10.89
N THR A 41 13.49 -0.17 10.50
CA THR A 41 14.33 -1.34 10.81
C THR A 41 15.58 -1.40 9.94
N LEU A 42 15.43 -1.29 8.62
CA LEU A 42 16.54 -1.36 7.67
C LEU A 42 17.21 0.00 7.52
N GLN A 43 18.25 0.25 8.31
CA GLN A 43 18.98 1.52 8.29
C GLN A 43 20.23 1.47 7.40
N ASP A 44 20.92 0.33 7.38
CA ASP A 44 22.13 0.10 6.58
C ASP A 44 21.94 -1.17 5.73
N PRO A 45 22.07 -1.10 4.39
CA PRO A 45 21.90 -2.24 3.50
C PRO A 45 22.96 -3.34 3.68
N THR A 46 24.09 -3.05 4.33
CA THR A 46 25.22 -3.98 4.52
C THR A 46 25.09 -4.77 5.82
N VAL A 47 24.28 -4.29 6.76
CA VAL A 47 24.13 -4.87 8.09
C VAL A 47 23.03 -5.94 8.09
N LYS A 48 23.29 -7.07 8.76
CA LYS A 48 22.30 -8.14 8.96
C LYS A 48 21.45 -7.85 10.19
N TYR A 49 20.15 -7.73 9.99
CA TYR A 49 19.17 -7.58 11.07
C TYR A 49 18.57 -8.95 11.43
N SER A 50 18.72 -9.37 12.69
CA SER A 50 18.11 -10.61 13.18
C SER A 50 16.67 -10.34 13.61
N LEU A 51 15.71 -10.81 12.81
CA LEU A 51 14.28 -10.67 13.08
C LEU A 51 13.71 -12.04 13.48
N PRO A 52 13.03 -12.15 14.65
CA PRO A 52 12.45 -13.41 15.09
C PRO A 52 11.30 -13.83 14.17
N LEU A 53 11.23 -15.12 13.83
CA LEU A 53 10.04 -15.69 13.21
C LEU A 53 8.93 -15.78 14.28
N ILE A 54 7.81 -15.10 14.07
CA ILE A 54 6.67 -15.11 15.00
C ILE A 54 5.51 -15.97 14.50
N GLU A 55 5.41 -16.20 13.19
CA GLU A 55 4.32 -16.99 12.62
C GLU A 55 4.77 -17.69 11.35
N LYS A 56 4.37 -18.95 11.20
CA LYS A 56 4.50 -19.72 9.98
C LYS A 56 3.13 -20.28 9.63
N GLN A 57 2.58 -19.82 8.51
CA GLN A 57 1.31 -20.29 7.99
C GLN A 57 1.54 -21.08 6.71
N GLU A 58 0.92 -22.24 6.61
CA GLU A 58 0.87 -23.02 5.38
C GLU A 58 -0.33 -22.59 4.54
N ILE A 59 -0.07 -22.12 3.32
CA ILE A 59 -1.12 -21.70 2.37
C ILE A 59 -1.44 -22.87 1.44
N SER A 60 -0.42 -23.57 0.96
CA SER A 60 -0.49 -24.79 0.15
C SER A 60 0.69 -25.70 0.51
N PRO A 61 0.75 -26.96 0.03
CA PRO A 61 1.86 -27.87 0.33
C PRO A 61 3.25 -27.28 0.03
N ASP A 62 3.35 -26.47 -1.02
CA ASP A 62 4.57 -25.81 -1.50
C ASP A 62 4.68 -24.32 -1.11
N THR A 63 3.59 -23.69 -0.66
CA THR A 63 3.57 -22.26 -0.31
C THR A 63 3.38 -22.05 1.17
N LYS A 64 4.35 -21.37 1.78
CA LYS A 64 4.35 -21.02 3.20
C LYS A 64 4.56 -19.53 3.36
N ARG A 65 3.79 -18.90 4.23
CA ARG A 65 3.95 -17.51 4.63
C ARG A 65 4.64 -17.44 5.99
N PHE A 66 5.68 -16.64 6.06
CA PHE A 66 6.46 -16.42 7.28
C PHE A 66 6.28 -14.96 7.70
N ARG A 67 5.98 -14.75 8.98
CA ARG A 67 5.90 -13.42 9.57
C ARG A 67 7.03 -13.28 10.58
N PHE A 68 7.81 -12.23 10.43
CA PHE A 68 8.89 -11.89 11.33
C PHE A 68 8.49 -10.66 12.15
N SER A 69 8.83 -10.64 13.44
CA SER A 69 8.63 -9.43 14.24
C SER A 69 9.72 -8.41 13.93
N LEU A 70 9.32 -7.15 13.94
CA LEU A 70 10.23 -6.01 13.93
C LEU A 70 10.69 -5.68 15.36
N PRO A 71 11.73 -4.85 15.54
CA PRO A 71 12.26 -4.52 16.87
C PRO A 71 11.21 -3.94 17.84
N SER A 72 10.17 -3.27 17.33
CA SER A 72 8.99 -2.91 18.11
C SER A 72 7.73 -2.90 17.24
N GLY A 73 6.54 -2.93 17.85
CA GLY A 73 5.26 -2.86 17.13
C GLY A 73 5.00 -1.53 16.41
N ALA A 74 5.81 -0.49 16.67
CA ALA A 74 5.76 0.77 15.94
C ALA A 74 6.79 0.84 14.80
N HIS A 75 7.71 -0.13 14.70
CA HIS A 75 8.67 -0.15 13.60
C HIS A 75 7.99 -0.48 12.28
N VAL A 76 8.58 0.05 11.22
CA VAL A 76 8.34 -0.38 9.84
C VAL A 76 9.62 -1.01 9.29
N LEU A 77 9.52 -1.71 8.16
CA LEU A 77 10.69 -2.34 7.57
C LEU A 77 11.60 -1.27 6.96
N GLY A 78 11.02 -0.28 6.27
CA GLY A 78 11.74 0.79 5.59
C GLY A 78 12.29 0.36 4.24
N LEU A 79 11.57 -0.48 3.51
CA LEU A 79 11.98 -0.96 2.20
C LEU A 79 11.28 -0.15 1.09
N PRO A 80 12.02 0.66 0.32
CA PRO A 80 11.44 1.40 -0.80
C PRO A 80 10.77 0.47 -1.82
N VAL A 81 9.67 0.92 -2.43
CA VAL A 81 8.97 0.18 -3.48
C VAL A 81 9.92 -0.18 -4.61
N GLY A 82 9.85 -1.43 -5.08
CA GLY A 82 10.74 -1.98 -6.11
C GLY A 82 12.03 -2.60 -5.57
N GLN A 83 12.30 -2.52 -4.26
CA GLN A 83 13.43 -3.19 -3.63
C GLN A 83 13.03 -4.53 -2.99
N HIS A 84 14.04 -5.32 -2.62
CA HIS A 84 13.90 -6.63 -1.98
C HIS A 84 14.92 -6.75 -0.83
N VAL A 85 14.72 -7.74 0.05
CA VAL A 85 15.64 -8.07 1.14
C VAL A 85 16.33 -9.41 0.89
N TYR A 86 17.50 -9.60 1.48
CA TYR A 86 18.17 -10.90 1.53
C TYR A 86 17.88 -11.61 2.84
N LEU A 87 17.30 -12.81 2.79
CA LEU A 87 17.23 -13.70 3.94
C LEU A 87 18.42 -14.65 3.92
N SER A 88 19.13 -14.70 5.05
CA SER A 88 20.31 -15.51 5.27
C SER A 88 20.02 -16.53 6.37
N ALA A 89 19.95 -17.82 6.02
CA ALA A 89 19.69 -18.90 6.97
C ALA A 89 20.70 -20.03 6.80
N LYS A 90 21.03 -20.73 7.90
CA LYS A 90 21.79 -21.97 7.83
C LYS A 90 20.83 -23.13 7.57
N VAL A 91 20.93 -23.76 6.39
CA VAL A 91 20.15 -24.94 6.02
C VAL A 91 21.14 -26.08 5.79
N ASN A 92 20.99 -27.18 6.53
CA ASN A 92 21.91 -28.33 6.47
C ASN A 92 23.40 -27.93 6.63
N ASN A 93 23.69 -27.10 7.64
CA ASN A 93 25.03 -26.55 7.91
C ASN A 93 25.62 -25.63 6.82
N SER A 94 24.89 -25.36 5.73
CA SER A 94 25.31 -24.46 4.66
C SER A 94 24.59 -23.11 4.80
N LEU A 95 25.34 -22.02 4.65
CA LEU A 95 24.76 -20.68 4.63
C LEU A 95 24.06 -20.46 3.29
N VAL A 96 22.73 -20.34 3.31
CA VAL A 96 21.91 -20.04 2.14
C VAL A 96 21.42 -18.60 2.24
N VAL A 97 21.65 -17.82 1.20
CA VAL A 97 21.18 -16.44 1.08
C VAL A 97 20.27 -16.33 -0.15
N ARG A 98 19.05 -15.80 0.03
CA ARG A 98 18.08 -15.64 -1.05
C ARG A 98 17.38 -14.30 -0.97
N ALA A 99 17.12 -13.70 -2.12
CA ALA A 99 16.33 -12.49 -2.25
C ALA A 99 14.84 -12.80 -2.07
N TYR A 100 14.14 -11.95 -1.33
CA TYR A 100 12.69 -11.99 -1.14
C TYR A 100 12.14 -10.57 -1.17
N THR A 101 11.05 -10.37 -1.89
CA THR A 101 10.27 -9.13 -1.82
C THR A 101 9.15 -9.32 -0.79
N PRO A 102 9.16 -8.60 0.34
CA PRO A 102 8.10 -8.70 1.33
C PRO A 102 6.74 -8.39 0.72
N VAL A 103 5.71 -9.11 1.17
CA VAL A 103 4.32 -8.89 0.75
C VAL A 103 3.60 -7.86 1.62
N SER A 104 4.22 -7.41 2.71
CA SER A 104 3.76 -6.31 3.58
C SER A 104 4.42 -4.99 3.18
N SER A 105 3.72 -3.88 3.36
CA SER A 105 4.25 -2.52 3.13
C SER A 105 4.53 -1.80 4.46
N ASP A 106 5.21 -0.65 4.40
CA ASP A 106 5.41 0.19 5.59
C ASP A 106 4.13 0.90 6.06
N GLU A 107 3.11 0.97 5.19
CA GLU A 107 1.81 1.60 5.48
C GLU A 107 0.82 0.59 6.06
N ASP A 108 0.85 -0.65 5.56
CA ASP A 108 -0.04 -1.73 5.96
C ASP A 108 0.64 -2.66 6.98
N GLN A 109 0.28 -2.50 8.25
CA GLN A 109 0.73 -3.39 9.31
C GLN A 109 0.09 -4.78 9.15
N GLY A 110 0.74 -5.66 8.40
CA GLY A 110 0.33 -7.05 8.19
C GLY A 110 -0.07 -7.35 6.75
N TRP A 111 -0.81 -8.46 6.57
CA TRP A 111 -1.32 -8.87 5.26
C TRP A 111 -2.84 -8.81 5.29
N SER A 112 -3.41 -7.93 4.48
CA SER A 112 -4.86 -7.69 4.38
C SER A 112 -5.49 -8.31 3.12
N TYR A 113 -4.68 -8.77 2.17
CA TYR A 113 -5.17 -9.24 0.87
C TYR A 113 -5.51 -10.74 0.85
N SER A 114 -6.01 -11.23 -0.28
CA SER A 114 -6.40 -12.63 -0.48
C SER A 114 -5.18 -13.56 -0.54
N SER A 115 -5.28 -14.78 0.02
CA SER A 115 -4.21 -15.80 -0.05
C SER A 115 -4.68 -17.07 -0.75
N GLY A 116 -3.82 -17.68 -1.56
CA GLY A 116 -4.11 -18.94 -2.26
C GLY A 116 -3.86 -18.82 -3.77
N PHE A 117 -4.40 -19.77 -4.53
CA PHE A 117 -4.42 -19.70 -5.99
C PHE A 117 -5.36 -18.59 -6.46
N ILE A 118 -4.94 -17.87 -7.51
CA ILE A 118 -5.74 -16.81 -8.13
C ILE A 118 -7.06 -17.43 -8.63
N ASN A 119 -8.17 -16.81 -8.25
CA ASN A 119 -9.52 -17.22 -8.65
C ASN A 119 -10.34 -16.02 -9.16
N GLN A 120 -11.56 -16.29 -9.63
CA GLN A 120 -12.44 -15.26 -10.21
C GLN A 120 -12.84 -14.19 -9.19
N ASP A 121 -13.11 -14.59 -7.95
CA ASP A 121 -13.56 -13.67 -6.89
C ASP A 121 -12.45 -12.68 -6.55
N MET A 122 -11.21 -13.17 -6.39
CA MET A 122 -10.03 -12.32 -6.18
C MET A 122 -9.85 -11.30 -7.31
N ILE A 123 -10.11 -11.69 -8.56
CA ILE A 123 -10.02 -10.78 -9.71
C ILE A 123 -11.15 -9.75 -9.65
N ARG A 124 -12.39 -10.16 -9.39
CA ARG A 124 -13.54 -9.24 -9.31
C ARG A 124 -13.40 -8.22 -8.17
N ASP A 125 -12.85 -8.63 -7.04
CA ASP A 125 -12.74 -7.79 -5.85
C ASP A 125 -11.58 -6.78 -5.94
N HIS A 126 -10.48 -7.14 -6.62
CA HIS A 126 -9.23 -6.36 -6.61
C HIS A 126 -8.84 -5.72 -7.94
N LEU A 127 -9.41 -6.15 -9.07
CA LEU A 127 -9.15 -5.54 -10.37
C LEU A 127 -10.30 -4.63 -10.81
N PRO A 128 -10.01 -3.59 -11.63
CA PRO A 128 -11.06 -2.81 -12.28
C PRO A 128 -11.98 -3.70 -13.13
N ALA A 129 -13.26 -3.34 -13.20
CA ALA A 129 -14.22 -4.05 -14.05
C ALA A 129 -13.78 -4.05 -15.53
N PRO A 130 -14.12 -5.09 -16.31
CA PRO A 130 -13.78 -5.15 -17.72
C PRO A 130 -14.31 -3.96 -18.51
N SER A 131 -13.41 -3.29 -19.24
CA SER A 131 -13.71 -2.17 -20.13
C SER A 131 -12.71 -2.14 -21.28
N PRO A 132 -13.09 -1.63 -22.48
CA PRO A 132 -12.13 -1.39 -23.56
C PRO A 132 -10.94 -0.52 -23.17
N GLU A 133 -11.08 0.33 -22.16
CA GLU A 133 -10.02 1.23 -21.64
C GLU A 133 -9.14 0.59 -20.57
N VAL A 134 -9.52 -0.58 -20.05
CA VAL A 134 -8.77 -1.27 -19.00
C VAL A 134 -7.75 -2.21 -19.64
N LEU A 135 -6.48 -1.95 -19.33
CA LEU A 135 -5.33 -2.77 -19.71
C LEU A 135 -4.92 -3.64 -18.53
N VAL A 136 -4.81 -4.96 -18.75
CA VAL A 136 -4.28 -5.89 -17.74
C VAL A 136 -2.89 -6.34 -18.17
N VAL A 137 -1.90 -6.09 -17.33
CA VAL A 137 -0.51 -6.48 -17.60
C VAL A 137 -0.07 -7.53 -16.60
N LEU A 138 0.35 -8.69 -17.09
CA LEU A 138 0.73 -9.85 -16.29
C LEU A 138 2.24 -10.06 -16.39
N CYS A 139 2.86 -10.24 -15.24
CA CYS A 139 4.23 -10.71 -15.11
C CYS A 139 4.26 -11.96 -14.26
N GLY A 140 5.23 -12.84 -14.52
CA GLY A 140 5.49 -13.98 -13.65
C GLY A 140 5.74 -15.26 -14.42
N PRO A 141 5.90 -16.39 -13.70
CA PRO A 141 6.24 -17.65 -14.32
C PRO A 141 5.09 -18.12 -15.25
N PRO A 142 5.39 -18.70 -16.43
CA PRO A 142 4.36 -19.12 -17.39
C PRO A 142 3.23 -19.97 -16.80
N PRO A 143 3.48 -20.91 -15.87
CA PRO A 143 2.40 -21.68 -15.23
C PRO A 143 1.38 -20.82 -14.48
N MET A 144 1.81 -19.74 -13.80
CA MET A 144 0.89 -18.84 -13.10
C MET A 144 -0.01 -18.12 -14.10
N ILE A 145 0.59 -17.61 -15.19
CA ILE A 145 -0.12 -16.84 -16.21
C ILE A 145 -1.13 -17.73 -16.92
N GLN A 146 -0.70 -18.90 -17.40
CA GLN A 146 -1.50 -19.79 -18.25
C GLN A 146 -2.59 -20.54 -17.49
N TYR A 147 -2.33 -20.96 -16.26
CA TYR A 147 -3.26 -21.83 -15.52
C TYR A 147 -4.08 -21.11 -14.45
N ALA A 148 -3.63 -19.94 -13.98
CA ALA A 148 -4.33 -19.19 -12.94
C ALA A 148 -4.86 -17.84 -13.46
N CYS A 149 -4.04 -16.99 -14.07
CA CYS A 149 -4.46 -15.64 -14.44
C CYS A 149 -5.41 -15.63 -15.64
N LEU A 150 -4.94 -16.09 -16.81
CA LEU A 150 -5.68 -15.99 -18.08
C LEU A 150 -7.07 -16.65 -18.02
N PRO A 151 -7.23 -17.89 -17.49
CA PRO A 151 -8.54 -18.52 -17.45
C PRO A 151 -9.54 -17.82 -16.53
N ASN A 152 -9.08 -17.19 -15.44
CA ASN A 152 -9.99 -16.47 -14.55
C ASN A 152 -10.32 -15.06 -15.08
N LEU A 153 -9.39 -14.38 -15.75
CA LEU A 153 -9.63 -13.09 -16.41
C LEU A 153 -10.67 -13.22 -17.53
N ASP A 154 -10.57 -14.27 -18.35
CA ASP A 154 -11.54 -14.58 -19.41
C ASP A 154 -12.95 -14.80 -18.84
N LYS A 155 -13.07 -15.60 -17.78
CA LYS A 155 -14.36 -15.85 -17.10
C LYS A 155 -14.99 -14.60 -16.48
N VAL A 156 -14.17 -13.62 -16.08
CA VAL A 156 -14.66 -12.34 -15.54
C VAL A 156 -14.99 -11.34 -16.66
N GLY A 157 -14.57 -11.61 -17.90
CA GLY A 157 -14.93 -10.85 -19.10
C GLY A 157 -13.86 -9.89 -19.61
N HIS A 158 -12.61 -10.00 -19.14
CA HIS A 158 -11.50 -9.23 -19.71
C HIS A 158 -11.14 -9.78 -21.08
N ARG A 159 -11.11 -8.90 -22.09
CA ARG A 159 -10.79 -9.28 -23.48
C ARG A 159 -9.31 -9.60 -23.62
N THR A 160 -9.00 -10.68 -24.34
CA THR A 160 -7.61 -11.12 -24.57
C THR A 160 -6.75 -10.05 -25.26
N GLU A 161 -7.33 -9.23 -26.14
CA GLU A 161 -6.66 -8.11 -26.81
C GLU A 161 -6.14 -7.03 -25.84
N ASN A 162 -6.71 -6.94 -24.64
CA ASN A 162 -6.33 -5.99 -23.59
C ASN A 162 -5.48 -6.64 -22.49
N ILE A 163 -5.03 -7.89 -22.69
CA ILE A 163 -4.20 -8.62 -21.73
C ILE A 163 -2.81 -8.82 -22.35
N PHE A 164 -1.79 -8.30 -21.68
CA PHE A 164 -0.40 -8.41 -22.11
C PHE A 164 0.40 -9.14 -21.04
N SER A 165 1.19 -10.12 -21.46
CA SER A 165 2.06 -10.89 -20.58
C SER A 165 3.51 -10.84 -21.06
N TYR A 166 4.44 -10.71 -20.12
CA TYR A 166 5.88 -10.67 -20.37
C TYR A 166 6.66 -11.57 -19.41
#